data_AF-A0A7S2EYQ7-F1
#
_entry.id   AF-A0A7S2EYQ7-F1
#
_cell.length_a   1.000
_cell.length_b   1.000
_cell.length_c   1.000
_cell.angle_alpha   90.00
_cell.angle_beta   90.00
_cell.angle_gamma   90.00
#
_symmetry.space_group_name_H-M   'P 1'
#
loop_
_entity.id
_entity.type
_entity.pdbx_description
1 polymer ?
#
loop_
_entity_poly.entity_id
_entity_poly.type
_entity_poly.pdbx_seq_one_letter_code
_entity_poly.pdbx_strand_id
1 'polypeptide(L)'
;GTVLANTCMCSPEEITFVVKQGSSYRKQLDYEEIGRKVVVKGITGFKPVAHVWPHPICVLGAGYNGIKTACHYLREGNENIVCFDRNSRVGGYCWITAANKTSKL
;
A
#
# COMPACT_ATOMS: atom_id res chain seq x y z
N GLY A 1 -14.17 13.76 12.14
CA GLY A 1 -13.26 12.58 12.23
C GLY A 1 -13.52 11.56 11.15
N THR A 2 -14.77 11.13 10.95
CA THR A 2 -15.16 9.93 10.18
C THR A 2 -14.66 9.89 8.73
N VAL A 3 -14.68 11.02 8.01
CA VAL A 3 -14.20 11.06 6.62
C VAL A 3 -12.68 10.79 6.55
N LEU A 4 -11.90 11.37 7.47
CA LEU A 4 -10.47 11.15 7.54
C LEU A 4 -10.14 9.71 7.96
N ALA A 5 -10.92 9.16 8.89
CA ALA A 5 -10.80 7.78 9.33
C ALA A 5 -10.99 6.80 8.16
N ASN A 6 -12.02 7.01 7.34
CA ASN A 6 -12.28 6.20 6.15
C ASN A 6 -11.15 6.32 5.12
N THR A 7 -10.66 7.53 4.85
CA THR A 7 -9.57 7.74 3.89
C THR A 7 -8.25 7.12 4.35
N CYS A 8 -7.97 7.16 5.65
CA CYS A 8 -6.73 6.63 6.22
C CYS A 8 -6.82 5.15 6.62
N MET A 9 -8.00 4.53 6.47
CA MET A 9 -8.30 3.15 6.93
C MET A 9 -7.91 2.90 8.40
N CYS A 10 -8.30 3.81 9.29
CA CYS A 10 -8.11 3.70 10.74
C CYS A 10 -9.41 3.95 11.49
N SER A 11 -9.45 3.62 12.78
CA SER A 11 -10.67 3.79 13.57
C SER A 11 -10.92 5.28 13.86
N PRO A 12 -12.17 5.79 13.76
CA PRO A 12 -12.48 7.18 14.11
C PRO A 12 -12.04 7.58 15.53
N GLU A 13 -11.99 6.63 16.45
CA GLU A 13 -11.61 6.80 17.85
C GLU A 13 -10.09 7.01 18.04
N GLU A 14 -9.28 6.56 17.07
CA GLU A 14 -7.82 6.71 17.10
C GLU A 14 -7.40 8.10 16.63
N ILE A 15 -8.24 8.78 15.84
CA ILE A 15 -7.97 10.12 15.33
C ILE A 15 -8.35 11.18 16.36
N THR A 16 -7.37 11.96 16.81
CA THR A 16 -7.61 13.12 17.69
C THR A 16 -7.02 14.40 17.11
N PHE A 17 -7.83 15.46 17.09
CA PHE A 17 -7.42 16.79 16.68
C PHE A 17 -6.90 17.55 17.89
N VAL A 18 -5.70 18.10 17.79
CA VAL A 18 -5.10 18.93 18.85
C VAL A 18 -4.65 20.28 18.31
N VAL A 19 -4.96 21.32 19.07
CA VAL A 19 -4.61 22.71 18.76
C VAL A 19 -3.60 23.20 19.79
N LYS A 20 -2.63 24.00 19.35
CA LYS A 20 -1.66 24.61 20.24
C LYS A 20 -2.28 25.84 20.92
N GLN A 21 -2.31 25.85 22.25
CA GLN A 21 -2.80 26.95 23.08
C GLN A 21 -1.63 27.46 23.94
N GLY A 22 -0.95 28.51 23.46
CA GLY A 22 0.27 29.00 24.10
C GLY A 22 1.41 27.97 24.04
N SER A 23 1.87 27.49 25.21
CA SER A 23 2.90 26.46 25.33
C SER A 23 2.36 25.03 25.37
N SER A 24 1.04 24.83 25.50
CA SER A 24 0.42 23.51 25.62
C SER A 24 -0.41 23.13 24.39
N TYR A 25 -0.75 21.85 24.30
CA TYR A 25 -1.68 21.32 23.29
C TYR A 25 -2.98 20.92 23.97
N ARG A 26 -4.11 21.35 23.40
CA ARG A 26 -5.44 20.99 23.87
C ARG A 26 -6.15 20.14 22.82
N LYS A 27 -6.88 19.10 23.26
CA LYS A 27 -7.78 18.33 22.40
C LYS A 27 -8.95 19.22 21.99
N GLN A 28 -9.18 19.31 20.69
CA GLN A 28 -10.31 20.04 20.13
C GLN A 28 -11.60 19.23 20.32
N LEU A 29 -12.69 19.91 20.67
CA LEU A 29 -14.01 19.30 20.85
C LEU A 29 -14.77 19.26 19.52
N ASP A 30 -15.71 18.33 19.38
CA ASP A 30 -16.39 18.08 18.11
C ASP A 30 -17.26 19.24 17.61
N TYR A 31 -17.70 20.11 18.52
CA TYR A 31 -18.49 21.30 18.20
C TYR A 31 -17.65 22.56 17.92
N GLU A 32 -16.32 22.49 18.07
CA GLU A 32 -15.41 23.61 17.83
C GLU A 32 -14.99 23.65 16.35
N GLU A 33 -14.97 24.84 15.75
CA GLU A 33 -14.52 25.03 14.37
C GLU A 33 -13.03 24.64 14.18
N ILE A 34 -12.73 23.89 13.12
CA ILE A 34 -11.35 23.46 12.81
C ILE A 34 -10.52 24.68 12.39
N GLY A 35 -9.52 25.01 13.19
CA GLY A 35 -8.61 26.12 12.90
C GLY A 35 -7.73 25.86 11.66
N ARG A 36 -7.10 26.91 11.14
CA ARG A 36 -6.20 26.82 9.97
C ARG A 36 -4.97 25.93 10.19
N LYS A 37 -4.50 25.81 11.44
CA LYS A 37 -3.34 24.99 11.82
C LYS A 37 -3.73 24.07 12.97
N VAL A 38 -3.91 22.80 12.67
CA VAL A 38 -4.25 21.74 13.63
C VAL A 38 -3.27 20.59 13.45
N VAL A 39 -2.93 19.94 14.55
CA VAL A 39 -2.13 18.71 14.52
C VAL A 39 -3.09 17.53 14.71
N VAL A 40 -2.98 16.53 13.84
CA VAL A 40 -3.76 15.30 13.93
C VAL A 40 -2.87 14.22 14.54
N LYS A 41 -3.36 13.59 15.61
CA LYS A 41 -2.71 12.43 16.24
C LYS A 41 -3.48 11.16 15.87
N GLY A 42 -2.77 10.04 15.83
CA GLY A 42 -3.33 8.71 15.50
C GLY A 42 -3.08 8.26 14.07
N ILE A 43 -2.57 9.15 13.20
CA ILE A 43 -2.19 8.82 11.83
C ILE A 43 -0.74 9.24 11.56
N THR A 44 -0.02 8.46 10.76
CA THR A 44 1.33 8.82 10.28
C THR A 44 1.29 9.70 9.04
N GLY A 45 0.20 9.62 8.27
CA GLY A 45 -0.05 10.44 7.11
C GLY A 45 -1.51 10.36 6.66
N PHE A 46 -1.88 11.19 5.68
CA PHE A 46 -3.23 11.24 5.11
C PHE A 46 -3.45 10.20 3.99
N LYS A 47 -2.72 9.09 4.04
CA LYS A 47 -2.82 8.00 3.07
C LYS A 47 -3.09 6.70 3.84
N PRO A 48 -3.85 5.78 3.25
CA PRO A 48 -4.01 4.45 3.84
C PRO A 48 -2.65 3.77 3.94
N VAL A 49 -2.39 3.17 5.09
CA VAL A 49 -1.19 2.35 5.28
C VAL A 49 -1.50 0.95 4.77
N ALA A 50 -0.69 0.45 3.83
CA ALA A 50 -0.83 -0.91 3.35
C ALA A 50 -0.59 -1.90 4.51
N HIS A 51 -1.47 -2.89 4.64
CA HIS A 51 -1.30 -3.94 5.65
C HIS A 51 -0.03 -4.75 5.37
N VAL A 52 0.86 -4.83 6.36
CA VAL A 52 2.09 -5.62 6.28
C VAL A 52 1.80 -7.04 6.77
N TRP A 53 1.88 -8.00 5.86
CA TRP A 53 1.75 -9.41 6.19
C TRP A 53 3.07 -9.97 6.74
N PRO A 54 3.04 -10.87 7.74
CA PRO A 54 4.26 -11.50 8.28
C PRO A 54 4.91 -12.48 7.29
N HIS A 55 4.16 -12.92 6.28
CA HIS A 55 4.61 -13.86 5.26
C HIS A 55 4.70 -13.16 3.89
N PRO A 56 5.60 -13.62 3.00
CA PRO A 56 5.70 -13.05 1.67
C PRO A 56 4.45 -13.32 0.85
N ILE A 57 4.11 -12.39 -0.04
CA ILE A 57 3.09 -12.63 -1.07
C ILE A 57 3.66 -13.58 -2.10
N CYS A 58 2.98 -14.71 -2.30
CA CYS A 58 3.34 -15.71 -3.28
C CYS A 58 2.69 -15.41 -4.64
N VAL A 59 3.51 -15.24 -5.68
CA VAL A 59 3.07 -15.16 -7.08
C VAL A 59 3.38 -16.49 -7.76
N LEU A 60 2.36 -17.17 -8.29
CA LEU A 60 2.52 -18.42 -9.03
C LEU A 60 2.54 -18.17 -10.53
N GLY A 61 3.67 -18.50 -11.15
CA GLY A 61 3.99 -18.32 -12.57
C GLY A 61 4.79 -17.04 -12.83
N ALA A 62 6.02 -17.17 -13.30
CA ALA A 62 6.89 -16.09 -13.79
C ALA A 62 6.74 -15.88 -15.31
N GLY A 63 5.50 -15.92 -15.80
CA GLY A 63 5.13 -15.43 -17.14
C GLY A 63 4.83 -13.91 -17.13
N TYR A 64 4.29 -13.38 -18.23
CA TYR A 64 3.98 -11.95 -18.35
C TYR A 64 3.16 -11.39 -17.18
N ASN A 65 2.03 -12.03 -16.85
CA ASN A 65 1.15 -11.54 -15.78
C ASN A 65 1.79 -11.64 -14.40
N GLY A 66 2.50 -12.72 -14.09
CA GLY A 66 3.13 -12.85 -12.77
C GLY A 66 4.29 -11.88 -12.57
N ILE A 67 5.12 -11.65 -13.58
CA ILE A 67 6.15 -10.61 -13.53
C ILE A 67 5.50 -9.23 -13.41
N LYS A 68 4.47 -8.93 -14.21
CA LYS A 68 3.75 -7.65 -14.13
C LYS A 68 3.19 -7.41 -12.73
N THR A 69 2.58 -8.42 -12.12
CA THR A 69 2.06 -8.36 -10.75
C THR A 69 3.19 -8.14 -9.74
N ALA A 70 4.29 -8.88 -9.84
CA ALA A 70 5.45 -8.70 -8.96
C ALA A 70 6.04 -7.27 -9.09
N CYS A 71 6.19 -6.77 -10.32
CA CYS A 71 6.64 -5.40 -10.56
C CYS A 71 5.68 -4.36 -10.00
N HIS A 72 4.37 -4.62 -10.02
CA HIS A 72 3.40 -3.71 -9.42
C HIS A 72 3.57 -3.64 -7.90
N TYR A 73 3.72 -4.77 -7.22
CA TYR A 73 4.00 -4.79 -5.78
C TYR A 73 5.29 -4.04 -5.41
N LEU A 74 6.37 -4.25 -6.17
CA LEU A 74 7.62 -3.53 -5.96
C LEU A 74 7.46 -2.01 -6.13
N ARG A 75 6.68 -1.57 -7.13
CA ARG A 75 6.40 -0.13 -7.36
C ARG A 75 5.61 0.50 -6.23
N GLU A 76 4.73 -0.25 -5.58
CA GLU A 76 3.97 0.18 -4.40
C GLU A 76 4.78 0.05 -3.09
N GLY A 77 6.07 -0.30 -3.17
CA GLY A 77 6.96 -0.41 -2.01
C GLY A 77 6.82 -1.71 -1.23
N ASN A 78 6.14 -2.72 -1.77
CA ASN A 78 6.06 -4.05 -1.17
C ASN A 78 7.11 -4.97 -1.78
N GLU A 79 8.22 -5.14 -1.08
CA GLU A 79 9.34 -5.99 -1.49
C GLU A 79 9.24 -7.43 -0.96
N ASN A 80 8.31 -7.71 -0.05
CA ASN A 80 8.14 -9.03 0.56
C ASN A 80 7.30 -9.95 -0.36
N ILE A 81 7.83 -10.24 -1.54
CA ILE A 81 7.17 -11.04 -2.58
C ILE A 81 8.08 -12.17 -3.06
N VAL A 82 7.50 -13.34 -3.31
CA VAL A 82 8.22 -14.50 -3.87
C VAL A 82 7.46 -15.00 -5.10
N CYS A 83 8.17 -15.14 -6.23
CA CYS A 83 7.61 -15.63 -7.48
C CYS A 83 8.14 -17.03 -7.77
N PHE A 84 7.24 -17.99 -7.98
CA PHE A 84 7.57 -19.36 -8.35
C PHE A 84 7.16 -19.63 -9.79
N ASP A 85 7.96 -20.38 -10.55
CA ASP A 85 7.58 -20.88 -11.87
C ASP A 85 7.92 -22.36 -11.98
N ARG A 86 7.18 -23.09 -12.81
CA ARG A 86 7.45 -24.50 -13.11
C ARG A 86 8.67 -24.68 -14.01
N ASN A 87 9.00 -23.67 -14.81
CA ASN A 87 10.11 -23.70 -15.75
C ASN A 87 11.38 -23.22 -15.04
N SER A 88 12.54 -23.72 -15.49
CA SER A 88 13.85 -23.28 -14.98
C SER A 88 14.24 -21.85 -15.42
N ARG A 89 13.40 -21.17 -16.21
CA ARG A 89 13.62 -19.85 -16.77
C ARG A 89 12.36 -19.00 -16.64
N VAL A 90 12.55 -17.68 -16.62
CA VAL A 90 11.48 -16.67 -16.59
C VAL A 90 10.97 -16.40 -18.01
N GLY A 91 9.66 -16.20 -18.16
CA GLY A 91 9.02 -15.89 -19.46
C GLY A 91 7.77 -16.70 -19.77
N GLY A 92 7.51 -17.77 -19.01
CA GLY A 92 6.32 -18.60 -19.16
C GLY A 92 6.12 -19.14 -20.59
N TYR A 93 4.87 -19.34 -20.99
CA TYR A 93 4.54 -19.99 -22.25
C TYR A 93 5.05 -19.22 -23.49
N CYS A 94 4.84 -17.91 -23.53
CA CYS A 94 5.11 -17.11 -24.74
C CYS A 94 6.61 -17.00 -25.08
N TRP A 95 7.49 -16.99 -24.07
CA TRP A 95 8.94 -16.81 -24.28
C TRP A 95 9.77 -18.10 -24.14
N ILE A 96 9.19 -19.17 -23.60
CA ILE A 96 9.92 -20.44 -23.38
C ILE A 96 9.26 -21.58 -24.13
N THR A 97 7.97 -21.81 -23.90
CA THR A 97 7.30 -23.02 -24.38
C THR A 97 6.87 -22.92 -25.85
N ALA A 98 6.37 -21.76 -26.29
CA ALA A 98 5.89 -21.54 -27.65
C ALA A 98 6.87 -20.72 -28.51
N ALA A 99 8.01 -20.33 -27.95
CA ALA A 99 9.00 -19.53 -28.65
C ALA A 99 9.61 -20.34 -29.80
N ASN A 100 9.36 -19.91 -31.04
CA ASN A 100 9.99 -20.44 -32.24
C ASN A 100 10.66 -19.30 -33.03
N LYS A 101 11.56 -19.64 -33.97
CA LYS A 101 12.37 -18.66 -34.73
C LYS A 101 11.52 -17.64 -35.51
N THR A 102 10.28 -18.00 -35.83
CA THR A 102 9.35 -17.20 -36.62
C THR A 102 8.33 -16.44 -35.78
N SER A 103 8.06 -16.87 -34.55
CA SER A 103 7.18 -16.17 -33.60
C SER A 103 7.99 -15.09 -32.90
N LYS A 104 8.14 -13.95 -33.57
CA LYS A 104 8.55 -12.72 -32.90
C LYS A 104 7.27 -12.03 -32.42
N LEU A 105 7.13 -11.90 -31.10
CA LEU A 105 6.25 -10.91 -30.48
C LEU A 105 6.87 -9.53 -30.65
#